data_AF-K6Y932-F1
#
_entry.id   AF-K6Y932-F1
#
_cell.length_a   1.000
_cell.length_b   1.000
_cell.length_c   1.000
_cell.angle_alpha   90.00
_cell.angle_beta   90.00
_cell.angle_gamma   90.00
#
_symmetry.space_group_name_H-M   'P 1'
#
loop_
_entity.id
_entity.type
_entity.pdbx_description
1 polymer ?
#
loop_
_entity_poly.entity_id
_entity_poly.type
_entity_poly.pdbx_seq_one_letter_code
_entity_poly.pdbx_strand_id
1 'polypeptide(L)'
;MIQHTDHLSVWELAHRWHEVDPNLTNPESLPLNIQDTIRFLCKACIRCEISVSNETGIVQKNPNNVVDFELYLDMNLDEDYESLSVEEQEKLEINYEGYIHSYGLRHRKLVEEFDKTYLTRKYDRTVLEKVHIDRLILLKFCSINGVTPPNFWFSQKELEQFQEGGIDEVTKGSRTQSDIDSFWSSLNHKQQARIMTREVAKILWKDDPMLSIVALEKHADIQKYGMSAPYGGKHTIRNWIKDLKPSKS
;
A
#
# COMPACT_ATOMS: atom_id res chain seq x y z
N MET A 1 -20.65 -23.92 -6.61
CA MET A 1 -19.41 -23.35 -6.03
C MET A 1 -19.30 -21.94 -6.60
N ILE A 2 -19.64 -20.92 -5.81
CA ILE A 2 -19.55 -19.53 -6.29
C ILE A 2 -18.04 -19.21 -6.32
N GLN A 3 -17.49 -18.87 -7.49
CA GLN A 3 -16.17 -18.26 -7.56
C GLN A 3 -16.28 -16.93 -6.81
N HIS A 4 -15.78 -16.87 -5.58
CA HIS A 4 -15.74 -15.64 -4.84
C HIS A 4 -14.70 -14.74 -5.50
N THR A 5 -15.14 -13.61 -6.04
CA THR A 5 -14.24 -12.56 -6.52
C THR A 5 -13.36 -12.09 -5.35
N ASP A 6 -12.13 -11.72 -5.65
CA ASP A 6 -11.18 -11.24 -4.63
C ASP A 6 -11.55 -9.85 -4.09
N HIS A 7 -12.52 -9.18 -4.71
CA HIS A 7 -13.07 -7.91 -4.27
C HIS A 7 -14.60 -7.91 -4.44
N LEU A 8 -15.29 -7.15 -3.58
CA LEU A 8 -16.74 -6.97 -3.60
C LEU A 8 -17.09 -5.51 -3.36
N SER A 9 -18.20 -5.06 -3.92
CA SER A 9 -18.70 -3.72 -3.67
C SER A 9 -19.11 -3.55 -2.21
N VAL A 10 -19.10 -2.31 -1.69
CA VAL A 10 -19.58 -2.02 -0.32
C VAL A 10 -21.03 -2.47 -0.13
N TRP A 11 -21.86 -2.31 -1.17
CA TRP A 11 -23.24 -2.78 -1.18
C TRP A 11 -23.34 -4.30 -0.98
N GLU A 12 -22.71 -5.07 -1.86
CA GLU A 12 -22.77 -6.54 -1.81
C GLU A 12 -22.13 -7.09 -0.54
N LEU A 13 -21.00 -6.53 -0.15
CA LEU A 13 -20.26 -6.95 1.03
C LEU A 13 -21.13 -6.83 2.28
N ALA A 14 -21.78 -5.67 2.48
CA ALA A 14 -22.61 -5.46 3.67
C ALA A 14 -23.83 -6.39 3.71
N HIS A 15 -24.47 -6.65 2.57
CA HIS A 15 -25.62 -7.56 2.50
C HIS A 15 -25.22 -9.01 2.78
N ARG A 16 -24.17 -9.48 2.10
CA ARG A 16 -23.68 -10.86 2.24
C ARG A 16 -23.09 -11.10 3.64
N TRP A 17 -22.55 -10.07 4.30
CA TRP A 17 -22.11 -10.16 5.70
C TRP A 17 -23.22 -10.67 6.62
N HIS A 18 -24.47 -10.33 6.30
CA HIS A 18 -25.66 -10.67 7.08
C HIS A 18 -26.53 -11.74 6.41
N GLU A 19 -25.98 -12.49 5.44
CA GLU A 19 -26.69 -13.55 4.71
C GLU A 19 -27.95 -13.06 3.97
N VAL A 20 -27.97 -11.78 3.58
CA VAL A 20 -29.06 -11.17 2.81
C VAL A 20 -28.65 -11.06 1.34
N ASP A 21 -29.59 -11.33 0.43
CA ASP A 21 -29.36 -11.13 -1.01
C ASP A 21 -29.36 -9.63 -1.36
N PRO A 22 -28.25 -9.08 -1.89
CA PRO A 22 -28.14 -7.67 -2.27
C PRO A 22 -29.10 -7.24 -3.39
N ASN A 23 -29.69 -8.17 -4.14
CA ASN A 23 -30.62 -7.86 -5.24
C ASN A 23 -32.08 -7.79 -4.80
N LEU A 24 -32.41 -8.28 -3.61
CA LEU A 24 -33.78 -8.37 -3.11
C LEU A 24 -34.12 -7.25 -2.11
N THR A 25 -33.14 -6.47 -1.67
CA THR A 25 -33.31 -5.41 -0.68
C THR A 25 -33.70 -4.07 -1.30
N ASN A 26 -34.65 -3.39 -0.67
CA ASN A 26 -35.01 -2.01 -1.01
C ASN A 26 -34.03 -1.04 -0.31
N PRO A 27 -33.30 -0.18 -1.05
CA PRO A 27 -32.40 0.83 -0.46
C PRO A 27 -33.08 1.81 0.50
N GLU A 28 -34.37 2.07 0.34
CA GLU A 28 -35.15 2.97 1.22
C GLU A 28 -35.56 2.30 2.53
N SER A 29 -35.47 0.97 2.63
CA SER A 29 -35.91 0.19 3.78
C SER A 29 -34.93 -0.94 4.09
N LEU A 30 -33.68 -0.56 4.37
CA LEU A 30 -32.64 -1.53 4.71
C LEU A 30 -32.75 -2.03 6.15
N PRO A 31 -32.49 -3.33 6.41
CA PRO A 31 -32.31 -3.86 7.76
C PRO A 31 -31.22 -3.12 8.53
N LEU A 32 -31.43 -2.91 9.85
CA LEU A 32 -30.52 -2.12 10.69
C LEU A 32 -29.08 -2.65 10.72
N ASN A 33 -28.91 -3.97 10.74
CA ASN A 33 -27.59 -4.60 10.70
C ASN A 33 -26.84 -4.30 9.39
N ILE A 34 -27.53 -4.31 8.25
CA ILE A 34 -26.93 -3.93 6.95
C ILE A 34 -26.56 -2.44 6.96
N GLN A 35 -27.45 -1.59 7.47
CA GLN A 35 -27.19 -0.15 7.60
C GLN A 35 -25.93 0.12 8.42
N ASP A 36 -25.78 -0.53 9.57
CA ASP A 36 -24.62 -0.35 10.44
C ASP A 36 -23.32 -0.84 9.77
N THR A 37 -23.35 -1.97 9.07
CA THR A 37 -22.19 -2.45 8.31
C THR A 37 -21.82 -1.52 7.15
N ILE A 38 -22.79 -1.01 6.39
CA ILE A 38 -22.52 -0.02 5.34
C ILE A 38 -21.85 1.21 5.94
N ARG A 39 -22.41 1.76 7.04
CA ARG A 39 -21.85 2.95 7.69
C ARG A 39 -20.46 2.71 8.24
N PHE A 40 -20.21 1.53 8.81
CA PHE A 40 -18.90 1.12 9.30
C PHE A 40 -17.86 1.10 8.18
N LEU A 41 -18.17 0.45 7.05
CA LEU A 41 -17.29 0.38 5.89
C LEU A 41 -17.09 1.75 5.23
N CYS A 42 -18.16 2.52 5.02
CA CYS A 42 -18.08 3.87 4.45
C CYS A 42 -17.16 4.77 5.28
N LYS A 43 -17.27 4.72 6.61
CA LYS A 43 -16.40 5.47 7.52
C LYS A 43 -14.93 5.07 7.34
N ALA A 44 -14.64 3.78 7.29
CA ALA A 44 -13.28 3.27 7.09
C ALA A 44 -12.70 3.74 5.74
N CYS A 45 -13.50 3.72 4.68
CA CYS A 45 -13.10 4.18 3.35
C CYS A 45 -12.80 5.69 3.32
N ILE A 46 -13.64 6.52 3.93
CA ILE A 46 -13.43 7.98 4.02
C ILE A 46 -12.15 8.30 4.78
N ARG A 47 -11.92 7.60 5.90
CA ARG A 47 -10.73 7.79 6.74
C ARG A 47 -9.48 7.15 6.17
N CYS A 48 -9.62 6.48 5.02
CA CYS A 48 -8.54 5.77 4.36
C CYS A 48 -7.90 4.70 5.28
N GLU A 49 -8.67 4.17 6.23
CA GLU A 49 -8.28 3.04 7.10
C GLU A 49 -8.31 1.72 6.31
N ILE A 50 -9.11 1.69 5.23
CA ILE A 50 -9.19 0.59 4.29
C ILE A 50 -8.90 1.10 2.87
N SER A 51 -8.07 0.38 2.14
CA SER A 51 -7.86 0.65 0.71
C SER A 51 -9.08 0.22 -0.08
N VAL A 52 -9.41 0.99 -1.12
CA VAL A 52 -10.57 0.72 -1.99
C VAL A 52 -10.11 0.47 -3.41
N SER A 53 -10.84 -0.36 -4.12
CA SER A 53 -10.70 -0.61 -5.56
C SER A 53 -11.96 -0.14 -6.31
N ASN A 54 -11.84 0.03 -7.62
CA ASN A 54 -13.01 0.25 -8.48
C ASN A 54 -13.65 -1.10 -8.86
N GLU A 55 -14.72 -1.04 -9.67
CA GLU A 55 -15.43 -2.22 -10.19
C GLU A 55 -14.54 -3.21 -10.94
N THR A 56 -13.40 -2.76 -11.48
CA THR A 56 -12.44 -3.61 -12.19
C THR A 56 -11.36 -4.20 -11.26
N GLY A 57 -11.43 -3.98 -9.95
CA GLY A 57 -10.44 -4.45 -8.97
C GLY A 57 -9.14 -3.64 -8.93
N ILE A 58 -9.07 -2.48 -9.60
CA ILE A 58 -7.89 -1.62 -9.54
C ILE A 58 -7.91 -0.84 -8.23
N VAL A 59 -6.98 -1.19 -7.35
CA VAL A 59 -6.79 -0.53 -6.05
C VAL A 59 -6.38 0.93 -6.26
N GLN A 60 -7.10 1.84 -5.60
CA GLN A 60 -6.80 3.26 -5.59
C GLN A 60 -5.75 3.57 -4.53
N LYS A 61 -4.87 4.51 -4.88
CA LYS A 61 -3.81 4.99 -4.00
C LYS A 61 -4.40 5.62 -2.75
N ASN A 62 -4.04 5.05 -1.60
CA ASN A 62 -4.50 5.46 -0.29
C ASN A 62 -3.66 6.65 0.21
N PRO A 63 -4.26 7.82 0.53
CA PRO A 63 -3.53 8.97 1.08
C PRO A 63 -2.67 8.65 2.31
N ASN A 64 -3.08 7.71 3.16
CA ASN A 64 -2.33 7.32 4.36
C ASN A 64 -1.05 6.53 4.04
N ASN A 65 -0.90 6.04 2.80
CA ASN A 65 0.26 5.29 2.33
C ASN A 65 1.11 6.11 1.34
N VAL A 66 0.93 7.44 1.31
CA VAL A 66 1.80 8.30 0.54
C VAL A 66 3.23 8.18 1.06
N VAL A 67 4.21 8.14 0.16
CA VAL A 67 5.62 8.14 0.57
C VAL A 67 5.94 9.46 1.26
N ASP A 68 6.76 9.40 2.32
CA ASP A 68 7.27 10.59 2.99
C ASP A 68 8.19 11.41 2.07
N PHE A 69 8.55 12.61 2.52
CA PHE A 69 9.34 13.53 1.73
C PHE A 69 10.75 12.98 1.45
N GLU A 70 11.38 12.30 2.40
CA GLU A 70 12.73 11.74 2.22
C GLU A 70 12.75 10.68 1.11
N LEU A 71 11.79 9.75 1.12
CA LEU A 71 11.64 8.74 0.06
C LEU A 71 11.24 9.38 -1.28
N TYR A 72 10.41 10.43 -1.26
CA TYR A 72 10.08 11.18 -2.46
C TYR A 72 11.33 11.83 -3.07
N LEU A 73 12.21 12.42 -2.25
CA LEU A 73 13.48 12.99 -2.70
C LEU A 73 14.37 11.91 -3.32
N ASP A 74 14.55 10.77 -2.65
CA ASP A 74 15.34 9.65 -3.19
C ASP A 74 14.85 9.17 -4.58
N MET A 75 13.54 9.23 -4.80
CA MET A 75 12.91 8.81 -6.05
C MET A 75 13.04 9.83 -7.18
N ASN A 76 13.04 11.12 -6.86
CA ASN A 76 12.93 12.20 -7.85
C ASN A 76 14.20 13.05 -7.97
N LEU A 77 15.18 12.86 -7.10
CA LEU A 77 16.41 13.64 -7.05
C LEU A 77 17.65 12.74 -7.21
N ASP A 78 18.56 13.14 -8.08
CA ASP A 78 19.86 12.46 -8.29
C ASP A 78 20.98 13.08 -7.43
N GLU A 79 20.82 14.33 -7.04
CA GLU A 79 21.75 15.10 -6.21
C GLU A 79 21.29 15.12 -4.74
N ASP A 80 22.19 15.48 -3.82
CA ASP A 80 21.81 15.62 -2.41
C ASP A 80 20.91 16.86 -2.25
N TYR A 81 19.76 16.73 -1.60
CA TYR A 81 18.83 17.85 -1.39
C TYR A 81 19.50 19.07 -0.73
N GLU A 82 20.43 18.83 0.21
CA GLU A 82 21.22 19.88 0.88
C GLU A 82 22.19 20.63 -0.06
N SER A 83 22.49 20.07 -1.23
CA SER A 83 23.39 20.69 -2.22
C SER A 83 22.66 21.61 -3.21
N LEU A 84 21.33 21.56 -3.23
CA LEU A 84 20.50 22.40 -4.07
C LEU A 84 20.45 23.85 -3.58
N SER A 85 20.15 24.78 -4.48
CA SER A 85 19.82 26.15 -4.10
C SER A 85 18.50 26.21 -3.32
N VAL A 86 18.30 27.28 -2.55
CA VAL A 86 17.06 27.49 -1.78
C VAL A 86 15.83 27.49 -2.70
N GLU A 87 15.92 28.11 -3.88
CA GLU A 87 14.82 28.15 -4.86
C GLU A 87 14.45 26.74 -5.38
N GLU A 88 15.44 25.87 -5.57
CA GLU A 88 15.21 24.48 -6.00
C GLU A 88 14.60 23.63 -4.89
N GLN A 89 15.03 23.84 -3.65
CA GLN A 89 14.45 23.18 -2.48
C GLN A 89 12.98 23.56 -2.30
N GLU A 90 12.65 24.86 -2.34
CA GLU A 90 11.26 25.35 -2.26
C GLU A 90 10.39 24.75 -3.38
N LYS A 91 10.94 24.69 -4.61
CA LYS A 91 10.22 24.10 -5.74
C LYS A 91 9.95 22.61 -5.54
N LEU A 92 10.88 21.85 -4.95
CA LEU A 92 10.69 20.43 -4.66
C LEU A 92 9.63 20.20 -3.59
N GLU A 93 9.59 21.05 -2.56
CA GLU A 93 8.55 21.00 -1.53
C GLU A 93 7.17 21.26 -2.12
N ILE A 94 7.03 22.30 -2.96
CA ILE A 94 5.77 22.59 -3.68
C ILE A 94 5.36 21.40 -4.57
N ASN A 95 6.31 20.79 -5.26
CA ASN A 95 6.04 19.60 -6.09
C ASN A 95 5.59 18.41 -5.23
N TYR A 96 6.17 18.23 -4.05
CA TYR A 96 5.78 17.17 -3.12
C TYR A 96 4.38 17.40 -2.55
N GLU A 97 4.02 18.62 -2.19
CA GLU A 97 2.65 18.95 -1.78
C GLU A 97 1.63 18.65 -2.90
N GLY A 98 1.95 19.05 -4.14
CA GLY A 98 1.14 18.72 -5.32
C GLY A 98 1.06 17.21 -5.57
N TYR A 99 2.14 16.48 -5.34
CA TYR A 99 2.19 15.03 -5.40
C TYR A 99 1.27 14.40 -4.35
N ILE A 100 1.36 14.78 -3.06
CA ILE A 100 0.48 14.27 -2.00
C ILE A 100 -0.99 14.53 -2.36
N HIS A 101 -1.30 15.76 -2.78
CA HIS A 101 -2.65 16.14 -3.14
C HIS A 101 -3.21 15.26 -4.27
N SER A 102 -2.42 15.02 -5.31
CA SER A 102 -2.82 14.20 -6.47
C SER A 102 -2.81 12.70 -6.17
N TYR A 103 -1.95 12.21 -5.27
CA TYR A 103 -1.77 10.80 -4.94
C TYR A 103 -3.09 10.13 -4.53
N GLY A 104 -3.83 10.78 -3.65
CA GLY A 104 -5.11 10.28 -3.12
C GLY A 104 -6.36 10.75 -3.86
N LEU A 105 -6.22 11.50 -4.96
CA LEU A 105 -7.36 12.17 -5.59
C LEU A 105 -8.42 11.18 -6.10
N ARG A 106 -7.99 10.07 -6.71
CA ARG A 106 -8.92 9.05 -7.22
C ARG A 106 -9.65 8.33 -6.11
N HIS A 107 -8.97 8.03 -5.00
CA HIS A 107 -9.60 7.48 -3.79
C HIS A 107 -10.68 8.43 -3.28
N ARG A 108 -10.33 9.71 -3.05
CA ARG A 108 -11.25 10.74 -2.55
C ARG A 108 -12.47 10.89 -3.43
N LYS A 109 -12.28 10.93 -4.76
CA LYS A 109 -13.37 11.02 -5.73
C LYS A 109 -14.28 9.78 -5.71
N LEU A 110 -13.70 8.60 -5.52
CA LEU A 110 -14.45 7.35 -5.48
C LEU A 110 -15.34 7.26 -4.24
N VAL A 111 -14.90 7.83 -3.11
CA VAL A 111 -15.62 7.80 -1.83
C VAL A 111 -16.33 9.12 -1.49
N GLU A 112 -16.43 10.05 -2.44
CA GLU A 112 -16.88 11.44 -2.20
C GLU A 112 -18.26 11.51 -1.55
N GLU A 113 -19.17 10.60 -1.90
CA GLU A 113 -20.56 10.59 -1.42
C GLU A 113 -20.79 9.70 -0.18
N PHE A 114 -19.73 9.07 0.34
CA PHE A 114 -19.86 8.19 1.50
C PHE A 114 -20.17 8.95 2.79
N ASP A 115 -19.84 10.23 2.86
CA ASP A 115 -20.16 11.12 3.97
C ASP A 115 -21.68 11.21 4.20
N LYS A 116 -22.46 11.34 3.12
CA LYS A 116 -23.93 11.32 3.15
C LYS A 116 -24.44 9.99 3.70
N THR A 117 -23.84 8.89 3.29
CA THR A 117 -24.22 7.55 3.78
C THR A 117 -23.93 7.40 5.28
N TYR A 118 -22.72 7.76 5.70
CA TYR A 118 -22.27 7.63 7.07
C TYR A 118 -23.01 8.55 8.06
N LEU A 119 -23.20 9.81 7.70
CA LEU A 119 -23.76 10.85 8.57
C LEU A 119 -25.29 10.93 8.48
N THR A 120 -25.84 10.85 7.27
CA THR A 120 -27.27 11.13 7.03
C THR A 120 -28.13 9.88 6.80
N ARG A 121 -27.51 8.68 6.79
CA ARG A 121 -28.20 7.39 6.57
C ARG A 121 -28.96 7.33 5.24
N LYS A 122 -28.43 7.98 4.22
CA LYS A 122 -28.93 7.90 2.84
C LYS A 122 -28.11 6.86 2.08
N TYR A 123 -28.74 5.78 1.64
CA TYR A 123 -28.07 4.65 1.00
C TYR A 123 -28.33 4.66 -0.51
N ASP A 124 -27.43 5.26 -1.28
CA ASP A 124 -27.49 5.17 -2.74
C ASP A 124 -26.78 3.90 -3.21
N ARG A 125 -27.56 2.95 -3.70
CA ARG A 125 -27.05 1.68 -4.24
C ARG A 125 -25.99 1.89 -5.33
N THR A 126 -26.23 2.83 -6.25
CA THR A 126 -25.34 3.09 -7.39
C THR A 126 -23.98 3.61 -6.94
N VAL A 127 -23.94 4.36 -5.85
CA VAL A 127 -22.69 4.86 -5.24
C VAL A 127 -21.97 3.72 -4.53
N LEU A 128 -22.69 2.93 -3.74
CA LEU A 128 -22.14 1.84 -2.94
C LEU A 128 -21.66 0.64 -3.78
N GLU A 129 -22.21 0.46 -4.99
CA GLU A 129 -21.79 -0.56 -5.95
C GLU A 129 -20.46 -0.22 -6.64
N LYS A 130 -20.11 1.07 -6.78
CA LYS A 130 -18.87 1.50 -7.48
C LYS A 130 -17.59 1.27 -6.69
N VAL A 131 -17.69 1.22 -5.37
CA VAL A 131 -16.54 1.15 -4.47
C VAL A 131 -16.39 -0.28 -4.00
N HIS A 132 -15.26 -0.89 -4.36
CA HIS A 132 -14.94 -2.25 -3.99
C HIS A 132 -13.90 -2.29 -2.87
N ILE A 133 -13.97 -3.35 -2.09
CA ILE A 133 -13.02 -3.66 -1.03
C ILE A 133 -12.45 -5.04 -1.34
N ASP A 134 -11.13 -5.14 -1.29
CA ASP A 134 -10.42 -6.40 -1.49
C ASP A 134 -10.51 -7.28 -0.23
N ARG A 135 -10.63 -8.59 -0.45
CA ARG A 135 -10.82 -9.63 0.57
C ARG A 135 -9.72 -9.57 1.64
N LEU A 136 -8.45 -9.57 1.25
CA LEU A 136 -7.32 -9.53 2.19
C LEU A 136 -7.26 -8.22 2.98
N ILE A 137 -7.60 -7.11 2.32
CA ILE A 137 -7.62 -5.79 2.94
C ILE A 137 -8.72 -5.73 4.02
N LEU A 138 -9.90 -6.28 3.73
CA LEU A 138 -10.98 -6.40 4.70
C LEU A 138 -10.59 -7.27 5.90
N LEU A 139 -9.95 -8.42 5.67
CA LEU A 139 -9.53 -9.32 6.74
C LEU A 139 -8.57 -8.62 7.71
N LYS A 140 -7.58 -7.90 7.18
CA LYS A 140 -6.64 -7.11 7.97
C LYS A 140 -7.36 -6.02 8.77
N PHE A 141 -8.26 -5.29 8.11
CA PHE A 141 -9.04 -4.23 8.76
C PHE A 141 -9.91 -4.77 9.91
N CYS A 142 -10.57 -5.92 9.71
CA CYS A 142 -11.38 -6.58 10.73
C CYS A 142 -10.54 -6.99 11.95
N SER A 143 -9.36 -7.57 11.73
CA SER A 143 -8.43 -7.95 12.81
C SER A 143 -7.99 -6.74 13.65
N ILE A 144 -7.58 -5.65 12.99
CA ILE A 144 -7.15 -4.41 13.67
C ILE A 144 -8.28 -3.81 14.51
N ASN A 145 -9.53 -3.90 14.05
CA ASN A 145 -10.69 -3.30 14.71
C ASN A 145 -11.45 -4.25 15.65
N GLY A 146 -10.97 -5.49 15.82
CA GLY A 146 -11.66 -6.50 16.65
C GLY A 146 -13.06 -6.86 16.15
N VAL A 147 -13.28 -6.80 14.83
CA VAL A 147 -14.56 -7.14 14.19
C VAL A 147 -14.46 -8.53 13.57
N THR A 148 -15.49 -9.36 13.73
CA THR A 148 -15.55 -10.68 13.11
C THR A 148 -15.70 -10.54 11.58
N PRO A 149 -14.78 -11.08 10.77
CA PRO A 149 -14.91 -11.08 9.32
C PRO A 149 -16.16 -11.84 8.85
N PRO A 150 -16.69 -11.55 7.65
CA PRO A 150 -17.87 -12.23 7.14
C PRO A 150 -17.60 -13.71 6.81
N ASN A 151 -18.35 -14.62 7.43
CA ASN A 151 -18.22 -16.07 7.25
C ASN A 151 -18.43 -16.54 5.80
N PHE A 152 -19.19 -15.78 4.99
CA PHE A 152 -19.39 -16.12 3.58
C PHE A 152 -18.10 -15.98 2.75
N TRP A 153 -17.15 -15.16 3.20
CA TRP A 153 -15.95 -14.82 2.44
C TRP A 153 -14.69 -15.41 3.04
N PHE A 154 -14.71 -15.88 4.29
CA PHE A 154 -13.56 -16.46 4.97
C PHE A 154 -13.95 -17.80 5.60
N SER A 155 -13.18 -18.84 5.30
CA SER A 155 -13.32 -20.11 5.97
C SER A 155 -12.71 -20.07 7.38
N GLN A 156 -13.22 -20.90 8.28
CA GLN A 156 -12.69 -21.03 9.64
C GLN A 156 -11.18 -21.29 9.67
N LYS A 157 -10.67 -22.10 8.73
CA LYS A 157 -9.23 -22.40 8.59
C LYS A 157 -8.41 -21.17 8.21
N GLU A 158 -8.92 -20.31 7.33
CA GLU A 158 -8.22 -19.08 6.93
C GLU A 158 -8.17 -18.08 8.09
N LEU A 159 -9.23 -18.01 8.90
CA LEU A 159 -9.27 -17.17 10.10
C LEU A 159 -8.26 -17.65 11.15
N GLU A 160 -8.18 -18.96 11.37
CA GLU A 160 -7.20 -19.58 12.28
C GLU A 160 -5.76 -19.31 11.81
N GLN A 161 -5.47 -19.53 10.52
CA GLN A 161 -4.16 -19.24 9.94
C GLN A 161 -3.77 -17.76 10.06
N PHE A 162 -4.72 -16.85 9.89
CA PHE A 162 -4.48 -15.41 10.00
C PHE A 162 -4.20 -14.98 11.46
N GLN A 163 -4.82 -15.64 12.43
CA GLN A 163 -4.59 -15.37 13.86
C GLN A 163 -3.26 -15.95 14.35
N GLU A 164 -2.87 -17.12 13.86
CA GLU A 164 -1.62 -17.79 14.23
C GLU A 164 -0.36 -17.12 13.65
N GLY A 165 -0.46 -16.50 12.45
CA GLY A 165 0.67 -15.80 11.81
C GLY A 165 0.97 -14.40 12.36
N GLY A 166 0.17 -13.87 13.28
CA GLY A 166 0.31 -12.48 13.75
C GLY A 166 0.07 -11.44 12.64
N ILE A 167 -0.24 -10.20 13.05
CA ILE A 167 -0.51 -9.09 12.12
C ILE A 167 0.74 -8.75 11.27
N ASP A 168 1.93 -9.15 11.73
CA ASP A 168 3.21 -8.85 11.11
C ASP A 168 3.69 -9.88 10.05
N GLU A 169 3.34 -11.19 10.13
CA GLU A 169 3.82 -12.16 9.13
C GLU A 169 3.03 -12.14 7.82
N VAL A 170 1.88 -11.46 7.76
CA VAL A 170 1.12 -11.25 6.50
C VAL A 170 1.85 -10.30 5.55
N THR A 171 2.97 -9.69 5.96
CA THR A 171 3.91 -9.06 5.00
C THR A 171 4.63 -10.07 4.10
N LYS A 172 4.57 -11.37 4.39
CA LYS A 172 4.90 -12.44 3.43
C LYS A 172 3.63 -13.00 2.80
N GLY A 173 2.82 -12.13 2.20
CA GLY A 173 1.93 -12.59 1.16
C GLY A 173 2.77 -13.39 0.16
N SER A 174 2.42 -14.66 -0.09
CA SER A 174 2.99 -15.43 -1.19
C SER A 174 2.61 -14.70 -2.48
N ARG A 175 3.38 -13.66 -2.82
CA ARG A 175 3.24 -12.94 -4.09
C ARG A 175 3.41 -13.98 -5.16
N THR A 176 2.45 -14.07 -6.06
CA THR A 176 2.63 -14.95 -7.21
C THR A 176 3.86 -14.46 -7.97
N GLN A 177 4.54 -15.35 -8.70
CA GLN A 177 5.66 -14.93 -9.54
C GLN A 177 5.25 -13.78 -10.48
N SER A 178 4.00 -13.79 -10.97
CA SER A 178 3.44 -12.70 -11.78
C SER A 178 3.37 -11.36 -11.04
N ASP A 179 3.06 -11.36 -9.74
CA ASP A 179 3.03 -10.12 -8.95
C ASP A 179 4.44 -9.58 -8.73
N ILE A 180 5.41 -10.48 -8.51
CA ILE A 180 6.83 -10.14 -8.36
C ILE A 180 7.37 -9.55 -9.68
N ASP A 181 7.06 -10.21 -10.80
CA ASP A 181 7.52 -9.79 -12.13
C ASP A 181 6.86 -8.46 -12.54
N SER A 182 5.57 -8.28 -12.24
CA SER A 182 4.85 -7.02 -12.46
C SER A 182 5.44 -5.89 -11.62
N PHE A 183 5.70 -6.16 -10.34
CA PHE A 183 6.39 -5.22 -9.46
C PHE A 183 7.77 -4.85 -10.01
N TRP A 184 8.61 -5.84 -10.34
CA TRP A 184 9.96 -5.60 -10.83
C TRP A 184 9.99 -4.81 -12.14
N SER A 185 9.05 -5.09 -13.05
CA SER A 185 8.90 -4.38 -14.33
C SER A 185 8.34 -2.96 -14.16
N SER A 186 7.61 -2.70 -13.06
CA SER A 186 7.10 -1.36 -12.75
C SER A 186 8.16 -0.40 -12.21
N LEU A 187 9.29 -0.93 -11.72
CA LEU A 187 10.38 -0.13 -11.19
C LEU A 187 11.22 0.49 -12.31
N ASN A 188 11.60 1.76 -12.13
CA ASN A 188 12.58 2.39 -13.01
C ASN A 188 13.99 1.82 -12.76
N HIS A 189 14.91 2.02 -13.71
CA HIS A 189 16.26 1.46 -13.64
C HIS A 189 17.02 1.88 -12.36
N LYS A 190 16.80 3.11 -11.85
CA LYS A 190 17.44 3.60 -10.63
C LYS A 190 16.92 2.86 -9.39
N GLN A 191 15.61 2.59 -9.32
CA GLN A 191 14.99 1.80 -8.25
C GLN A 191 15.49 0.35 -8.27
N GLN A 192 15.57 -0.26 -9.44
CA GLN A 192 16.15 -1.60 -9.61
C GLN A 192 17.61 -1.62 -9.13
N ALA A 193 18.43 -0.66 -9.56
CA ALA A 193 19.82 -0.54 -9.14
C ALA A 193 19.96 -0.33 -7.62
N ARG A 194 19.11 0.51 -7.01
CA ARG A 194 19.10 0.72 -5.56
C ARG A 194 18.82 -0.57 -4.80
N ILE A 195 17.82 -1.35 -5.22
CA ILE A 195 17.48 -2.63 -4.58
C ILE A 195 18.64 -3.62 -4.70
N MET A 196 19.18 -3.80 -5.90
CA MET A 196 20.30 -4.72 -6.14
C MET A 196 21.55 -4.32 -5.36
N THR A 197 21.88 -3.04 -5.35
CA THR A 197 23.01 -2.48 -4.58
C THR A 197 22.87 -2.77 -3.09
N ARG A 198 21.67 -2.58 -2.53
CA ARG A 198 21.39 -2.83 -1.11
C ARG A 198 21.56 -4.31 -0.75
N GLU A 199 21.09 -5.23 -1.59
CA GLU A 199 21.24 -6.66 -1.33
C GLU A 199 22.71 -7.11 -1.40
N VAL A 200 23.47 -6.63 -2.39
CA VAL A 200 24.91 -6.90 -2.45
C VAL A 200 25.64 -6.31 -1.24
N ALA A 201 25.28 -5.09 -0.81
CA ALA A 201 25.89 -4.46 0.36
C ALA A 201 25.61 -5.24 1.67
N LYS A 202 24.40 -5.79 1.84
CA LYS A 202 24.08 -6.65 3.00
C LYS A 202 24.94 -7.90 3.03
N ILE A 203 25.14 -8.56 1.89
CA ILE A 203 25.99 -9.75 1.78
C ILE A 203 27.42 -9.39 2.17
N LEU A 204 27.97 -8.33 1.57
CA LEU A 204 29.34 -7.89 1.83
C LEU A 204 29.56 -7.48 3.30
N TRP A 205 28.61 -6.80 3.94
CA TRP A 205 28.72 -6.46 5.36
C TRP A 205 28.54 -7.65 6.30
N LYS A 206 27.79 -8.66 5.88
CA LYS A 206 27.69 -9.91 6.63
C LYS A 206 29.02 -10.65 6.62
N ASP A 207 29.73 -10.62 5.49
CA ASP A 207 31.03 -11.27 5.32
C ASP A 207 32.18 -10.47 5.95
N ASP A 208 32.15 -9.14 5.86
CA ASP A 208 33.08 -8.24 6.54
C ASP A 208 32.35 -7.05 7.22
N PRO A 209 32.03 -7.18 8.52
CA PRO A 209 31.37 -6.12 9.28
C PRO A 209 32.21 -4.84 9.47
N MET A 210 33.52 -4.90 9.25
CA MET A 210 34.42 -3.75 9.41
C MET A 210 34.51 -2.90 8.14
N LEU A 211 33.92 -3.35 7.04
CA LEU A 211 33.96 -2.61 5.78
C LEU A 211 33.28 -1.24 5.92
N SER A 212 34.05 -0.19 5.62
CA SER A 212 33.52 1.17 5.62
C SER A 212 32.59 1.41 4.44
N ILE A 213 31.63 2.33 4.60
CA ILE A 213 30.70 2.70 3.51
C ILE A 213 31.48 3.20 2.28
N VAL A 214 32.59 3.91 2.48
CA VAL A 214 33.46 4.41 1.38
C VAL A 214 34.14 3.26 0.63
N ALA A 215 34.50 2.19 1.33
CA ALA A 215 35.06 1.00 0.70
C ALA A 215 34.00 0.24 -0.10
N LEU A 216 32.78 0.12 0.45
CA LEU A 216 31.62 -0.50 -0.21
C LEU A 216 31.22 0.24 -1.48
N GLU A 217 31.17 1.57 -1.42
CA GLU A 217 30.87 2.44 -2.57
C GLU A 217 31.78 2.14 -3.77
N LYS A 218 33.03 1.74 -3.53
CA LYS A 218 34.03 1.41 -4.56
C LYS A 218 34.23 -0.09 -4.78
N HIS A 219 33.46 -0.94 -4.11
CA HIS A 219 33.64 -2.38 -4.17
C HIS A 219 33.27 -2.93 -5.54
N ALA A 220 34.09 -3.83 -6.09
CA ALA A 220 33.90 -4.38 -7.44
C ALA A 220 32.52 -5.04 -7.60
N ASP A 221 32.05 -5.76 -6.59
CA ASP A 221 30.75 -6.44 -6.62
C ASP A 221 29.57 -5.46 -6.57
N ILE A 222 29.69 -4.35 -5.85
CA ILE A 222 28.66 -3.29 -5.87
C ILE A 222 28.55 -2.69 -7.26
N GLN A 223 29.70 -2.35 -7.86
CA GLN A 223 29.75 -1.76 -9.19
C GLN A 223 29.23 -2.71 -10.28
N LYS A 224 29.55 -4.00 -10.17
CA LYS A 224 29.21 -5.01 -11.17
C LYS A 224 27.81 -5.60 -11.01
N TYR A 225 27.41 -5.94 -9.78
CA TYR A 225 26.16 -6.67 -9.50
C TYR A 225 25.07 -5.78 -8.91
N GLY A 226 25.42 -4.66 -8.28
CA GLY A 226 24.45 -3.68 -7.79
C GLY A 226 23.81 -2.83 -8.89
N MET A 227 24.25 -2.99 -10.15
CA MET A 227 23.84 -2.14 -11.29
C MET A 227 24.10 -0.64 -11.03
N SER A 228 25.04 -0.34 -10.12
CA SER A 228 25.29 1.03 -9.65
C SER A 228 26.31 1.79 -10.49
N ALA A 229 27.01 1.13 -11.43
CA ALA A 229 28.05 1.74 -12.26
C ALA A 229 27.62 3.02 -13.00
N PRO A 230 26.38 3.14 -13.52
CA PRO A 230 25.90 4.39 -14.13
C PRO A 230 25.67 5.53 -13.12
N TYR A 231 25.53 5.20 -11.83
CA TYR A 231 25.14 6.12 -10.75
C TYR A 231 26.33 6.56 -9.89
N GLY A 232 27.47 6.83 -10.54
CA GLY A 232 28.71 7.28 -9.90
C GLY A 232 28.71 8.73 -9.38
N GLY A 233 27.52 9.32 -9.20
CA GLY A 233 27.35 10.62 -8.58
C GLY A 233 27.98 10.63 -7.18
N LYS A 234 28.54 11.79 -6.78
CA LYS A 234 29.20 11.94 -5.49
C LYS A 234 28.18 11.62 -4.40
N HIS A 235 28.36 10.50 -3.69
CA HIS A 235 27.51 10.01 -2.58
C HIS A 235 26.20 9.27 -2.93
N THR A 236 25.84 9.06 -4.20
CA THR A 236 24.59 8.36 -4.57
C THR A 236 24.53 6.93 -3.98
N ILE A 237 25.55 6.12 -4.22
CA ILE A 237 25.63 4.74 -3.71
C ILE A 237 25.71 4.74 -2.18
N ARG A 238 26.45 5.68 -1.59
CA ARG A 238 26.57 5.86 -0.15
C ARG A 238 25.20 6.10 0.50
N ASN A 239 24.38 6.97 -0.07
CA ASN A 239 23.04 7.26 0.43
C ASN A 239 22.12 6.04 0.37
N TRP A 240 22.28 5.19 -0.65
CA TRP A 240 21.46 3.98 -0.78
C TRP A 240 21.76 2.91 0.27
N ILE A 241 22.93 2.93 0.91
CA ILE A 241 23.37 1.84 1.82
C ILE A 241 23.70 2.31 3.24
N LYS A 242 23.73 3.62 3.51
CA LYS A 242 24.18 4.17 4.81
C LYS A 242 23.39 3.64 6.01
N ASP A 243 22.11 3.37 5.83
CA ASP A 243 21.17 2.85 6.84
C ASP A 243 21.33 1.34 7.11
N LEU A 244 22.02 0.61 6.23
CA LEU A 244 22.21 -0.84 6.34
C LEU A 244 23.43 -1.22 7.19
N LYS A 245 24.28 -0.26 7.57
CA LYS A 245 25.49 -0.54 8.32
C LYS A 245 25.14 -1.15 9.69
N PRO A 246 25.68 -2.33 10.04
CA PRO A 246 25.41 -2.94 11.34
C PRO A 246 25.81 -1.99 12.48
N SER A 247 24.86 -1.68 13.37
CA SER A 247 25.19 -0.99 14.62
C SER A 247 26.03 -1.91 15.49
N LYS A 248 27.08 -1.38 16.12
CA LYS A 248 27.86 -2.16 17.10
C LYS A 248 26.92 -2.52 18.25
N SER A 249 26.54 -3.80 18.34
CA SER A 249 26.03 -4.41 19.58
C SER A 249 27.17 -4.57 20.59
#